data_AF-A0A4Y1N224-F1
#
_entry.id   AF-A0A4Y1N224-F1
#
_cell.length_a   1.000
_cell.length_b   1.000
_cell.length_c   1.000
_cell.angle_alpha   90.00
_cell.angle_beta   90.00
_cell.angle_gamma   90.00
#
_symmetry.space_group_name_H-M   'P 1'
#
loop_
_entity.id
_entity.type
_entity.pdbx_description
1 polymer ?
#
loop_
_entity_poly.entity_id
_entity_poly.type
_entity_poly.pdbx_seq_one_letter_code
_entity_poly.pdbx_strand_id
1 'polypeptide(L)'
;MSDATSARIQQEITENPVVLYMKGTPAFPQCGFSARVVQILSHVGVPFKGVNVLADPELREGIKTFTNWPTIPQLYVQGEFVGGCDIVMEMFQSGELQTLLQDKNISTGQAA
;
A
#
# COMPACT_ATOMS: atom_id res chain seq x y z
N MET A 1 -14.19 5.34 -14.40
CA MET A 1 -12.71 5.17 -14.40
C MET A 1 -12.28 5.08 -15.86
N SER A 2 -11.17 5.71 -16.26
CA SER A 2 -10.64 5.54 -17.62
C SER A 2 -9.86 4.21 -17.71
N ASP A 3 -9.84 3.60 -18.89
CA ASP A 3 -9.09 2.35 -19.11
C ASP A 3 -7.58 2.56 -18.84
N ALA A 4 -7.07 3.76 -19.12
CA ALA A 4 -5.68 4.14 -18.91
C ALA A 4 -5.28 4.18 -17.42
N THR A 5 -6.11 4.77 -16.54
CA THR A 5 -5.82 4.81 -15.09
C THR A 5 -5.82 3.41 -14.50
N SER A 6 -6.77 2.57 -14.91
CA SER A 6 -6.88 1.17 -14.48
C SER A 6 -5.64 0.36 -14.89
N ALA A 7 -5.23 0.49 -16.15
CA ALA A 7 -4.04 -0.17 -16.67
C ALA A 7 -2.78 0.27 -15.93
N ARG A 8 -2.64 1.57 -15.63
CA ARG A 8 -1.53 2.09 -14.81
C ARG A 8 -1.51 1.50 -13.41
N ILE A 9 -2.65 1.46 -12.72
CA ILE A 9 -2.76 0.87 -11.37
C ILE A 9 -2.37 -0.61 -11.43
N GLN A 10 -2.90 -1.36 -12.41
CA GLN A 10 -2.61 -2.77 -12.59
C GLN A 10 -1.13 -3.02 -12.85
N GLN A 11 -0.51 -2.24 -13.73
CA GLN A 11 0.92 -2.32 -14.00
C GLN A 11 1.74 -2.07 -12.73
N GLU A 12 1.41 -1.01 -12.00
CA GLU A 12 2.12 -0.60 -10.78
C GLU A 12 2.14 -1.72 -9.72
N ILE A 13 0.98 -2.34 -9.45
CA ILE A 13 0.83 -3.40 -8.44
C ILE A 13 1.39 -4.75 -8.92
N THR A 14 1.57 -4.94 -10.22
CA THR A 14 2.19 -6.16 -10.80
C THR A 14 3.71 -6.05 -10.85
N GLU A 15 4.27 -4.87 -11.14
CA GLU A 15 5.72 -4.66 -11.22
C GLU A 15 6.41 -4.57 -9.85
N ASN A 16 5.66 -4.23 -8.80
CA ASN A 16 6.19 -3.96 -7.48
C ASN A 16 5.55 -4.91 -6.45
N PRO A 17 6.35 -5.70 -5.71
CA PRO A 17 5.80 -6.69 -4.77
C PRO A 17 4.99 -6.08 -3.63
N VAL A 18 5.30 -4.84 -3.22
CA VAL A 18 4.54 -4.11 -2.20
C VAL A 18 4.32 -2.67 -2.66
N VAL A 19 3.06 -2.26 -2.75
CA VAL A 19 2.67 -0.90 -3.20
C VAL A 19 1.75 -0.26 -2.19
N LEU A 20 2.07 0.97 -1.81
CA LEU A 20 1.27 1.80 -0.92
C LEU A 20 0.78 3.05 -1.65
N TYR A 21 -0.50 3.10 -1.97
CA TYR A 21 -1.15 4.33 -2.41
C TYR A 21 -1.42 5.21 -1.20
N MET A 22 -0.82 6.39 -1.16
CA MET A 22 -0.80 7.26 0.02
C MET A 22 -0.92 8.74 -0.32
N LYS A 23 -1.26 9.55 0.70
CA LYS A 23 -1.26 11.01 0.60
C LYS A 23 0.14 11.53 0.99
N GLY A 24 0.87 12.08 0.03
CA GLY A 24 2.28 12.44 0.19
C GLY A 24 3.21 11.32 -0.25
N THR A 25 4.45 11.32 0.25
CA THR A 25 5.46 10.30 -0.06
C THR A 25 5.93 9.59 1.22
N PRO A 26 6.61 8.45 1.15
CA PRO A 26 7.16 7.79 2.34
C PRO A 26 8.07 8.69 3.17
N ALA A 27 8.86 9.55 2.52
CA ALA A 27 9.71 10.54 3.17
C ALA A 27 8.93 11.75 3.73
N PHE A 28 7.83 12.14 3.08
CA PHE A 28 7.01 13.30 3.47
C PHE A 28 5.51 12.95 3.41
N PRO A 29 4.99 12.18 4.38
CA PRO A 29 3.57 11.85 4.42
C PRO A 29 2.74 13.08 4.76
N GLN A 30 1.64 13.31 4.04
CA GLN A 30 0.76 14.47 4.20
C GLN A 30 -0.58 14.11 4.86
N CYS A 31 -0.67 12.92 5.46
CA CYS A 31 -1.85 12.44 6.18
C CYS A 31 -1.41 11.48 7.29
N GLY A 32 -1.99 11.63 8.49
CA GLY A 32 -1.65 10.77 9.64
C GLY A 32 -1.88 9.27 9.39
N PHE A 33 -2.92 8.90 8.64
CA PHE A 33 -3.17 7.51 8.26
C PHE A 33 -2.10 6.97 7.31
N SER A 34 -1.69 7.77 6.32
CA SER A 34 -0.59 7.42 5.42
C SER A 34 0.74 7.31 6.16
N ALA A 35 1.02 8.23 7.08
CA ALA A 35 2.22 8.18 7.93
C ALA A 35 2.27 6.90 8.77
N ARG A 36 1.12 6.48 9.32
CA ARG A 36 1.04 5.28 10.14
C ARG A 36 1.36 4.00 9.36
N VAL A 37 0.81 3.84 8.15
CA VAL A 37 1.14 2.67 7.31
C VAL A 37 2.61 2.67 6.90
N VAL A 38 3.17 3.84 6.56
CA VAL A 38 4.62 3.96 6.28
C VAL A 38 5.46 3.53 7.48
N GLN A 39 5.10 3.95 8.70
CA GLN A 39 5.79 3.56 9.92
C GLN A 39 5.74 2.04 10.16
N ILE A 40 4.57 1.42 9.96
CA ILE A 40 4.40 -0.04 10.09
C ILE A 40 5.30 -0.78 9.10
N LEU A 41 5.24 -0.44 7.80
CA LEU A 41 6.05 -1.10 6.78
C LEU A 41 7.56 -0.91 7.03
N SER A 42 7.95 0.29 7.48
CA SER A 42 9.34 0.59 7.85
C SER A 42 9.80 -0.22 9.06
N HIS A 43 8.93 -0.41 10.07
CA HIS A 43 9.22 -1.22 11.24
C HIS A 43 9.36 -2.71 10.91
N VAL A 44 8.51 -3.23 10.01
CA VAL A 44 8.65 -4.59 9.47
C VAL A 44 9.91 -4.73 8.60
N GLY A 45 10.45 -3.60 8.11
CA GLY A 45 11.63 -3.57 7.25
C GLY A 45 11.34 -4.11 5.85
N VAL A 46 10.11 -3.97 5.36
CA VAL A 46 9.74 -4.38 4.01
C VAL A 46 9.99 -3.25 3.02
N PRO A 47 10.69 -3.47 1.89
CA PRO A 47 10.78 -2.49 0.83
C PRO A 47 9.42 -2.35 0.13
N PHE A 48 8.98 -1.12 -0.09
CA PHE A 48 7.70 -0.84 -0.74
C PHE A 48 7.78 0.38 -1.63
N LYS A 49 6.90 0.43 -2.64
CA LYS A 49 6.72 1.60 -3.49
C LYS A 49 5.59 2.48 -2.94
N GLY A 50 5.91 3.72 -2.59
CA GLY A 50 4.91 4.72 -2.21
C GLY A 50 4.42 5.53 -3.41
N VAL A 51 3.13 5.48 -3.71
CA VAL A 51 2.50 6.22 -4.80
C VAL A 51 1.69 7.39 -4.23
N ASN A 52 2.08 8.61 -4.57
CA ASN A 52 1.43 9.83 -4.07
C ASN A 52 0.16 10.15 -4.88
N VAL A 53 -1.01 9.88 -4.31
CA VAL A 53 -2.31 10.17 -4.97
C VAL A 53 -2.66 11.66 -4.96
N LEU A 54 -1.95 12.51 -4.20
CA LEU A 54 -2.20 13.96 -4.22
C LEU A 54 -1.64 14.63 -5.48
N ALA A 55 -0.67 14.00 -6.15
CA ALA A 55 -0.08 14.53 -7.37
C ALA A 55 -0.97 14.30 -8.60
N ASP A 56 -1.96 13.41 -8.51
CA ASP A 56 -2.78 12.96 -9.63
C ASP A 56 -4.24 12.72 -9.15
N PRO A 57 -5.15 13.67 -9.41
CA PRO A 57 -6.56 13.54 -9.03
C PRO A 57 -7.28 12.36 -9.69
N GLU A 58 -6.91 12.00 -10.92
CA GLU A 58 -7.50 10.85 -11.61
C GLU A 58 -7.08 9.54 -10.94
N LEU A 59 -5.80 9.43 -10.56
CA LEU A 59 -5.31 8.28 -9.80
C LEU A 59 -5.99 8.17 -8.43
N ARG A 60 -6.23 9.30 -7.76
CA ARG A 60 -6.88 9.34 -6.44
C ARG A 60 -8.30 8.77 -6.46
N GLU A 61 -9.09 9.10 -7.47
CA GLU A 61 -10.45 8.54 -7.60
C GLU A 61 -10.44 7.17 -8.30
N GLY A 62 -9.49 6.95 -9.21
CA GLY A 62 -9.27 5.69 -9.90
C GLY A 62 -8.97 4.55 -8.93
N ILE A 63 -8.04 4.75 -7.98
CA ILE A 63 -7.65 3.70 -7.04
C ILE A 63 -8.81 3.27 -6.13
N LYS A 64 -9.68 4.20 -5.71
CA LYS A 64 -10.87 3.88 -4.92
C LYS A 64 -11.87 3.05 -5.72
N THR A 65 -12.04 3.41 -6.99
CA THR A 65 -12.93 2.69 -7.90
C THR A 65 -12.39 1.30 -8.22
N PHE A 66 -11.08 1.18 -8.42
CA PHE A 66 -10.38 -0.06 -8.76
C PHE A 66 -10.52 -1.13 -7.66
N THR A 67 -10.41 -0.74 -6.39
CA THR A 67 -10.55 -1.65 -5.24
C THR A 67 -11.96 -1.73 -4.68
N ASN A 68 -12.88 -0.91 -5.18
CA ASN A 68 -14.16 -0.64 -4.53
C ASN A 68 -13.98 -0.25 -3.04
N TRP A 69 -12.93 0.53 -2.74
CA TRP A 69 -12.57 0.94 -1.38
C TRP A 69 -12.49 2.48 -1.26
N PRO A 70 -13.25 3.12 -0.35
CA PRO A 70 -13.45 4.58 -0.39
C PRO A 70 -12.30 5.40 0.21
N THR A 71 -11.36 4.78 0.94
CA THR A 71 -10.35 5.50 1.73
C THR A 71 -8.91 5.30 1.21
N ILE A 72 -8.03 6.19 1.67
CA ILE A 72 -6.58 6.20 1.44
C ILE A 72 -5.92 6.36 2.81
N PRO A 73 -4.84 5.64 3.15
CA PRO A 73 -4.00 4.80 2.28
C PRO A 73 -4.61 3.46 1.87
N GLN A 74 -4.09 2.85 0.80
CA GLN A 74 -4.38 1.48 0.35
C GLN A 74 -3.09 0.70 0.12
N LEU A 75 -2.96 -0.47 0.76
CA LEU A 75 -1.80 -1.36 0.64
C LEU A 75 -2.11 -2.52 -0.30
N TYR A 76 -1.14 -2.85 -1.14
CA TYR A 76 -1.11 -4.03 -1.99
C TYR A 76 0.14 -4.86 -1.76
N VAL A 77 -0.01 -6.17 -1.84
CA VAL A 77 1.07 -7.15 -1.77
C VAL A 77 0.89 -8.15 -2.91
N GLN A 78 1.89 -8.29 -3.78
CA GLN A 78 1.87 -9.16 -4.97
C GLN A 78 0.62 -8.96 -5.85
N GLY A 79 0.26 -7.70 -6.11
CA GLY A 79 -0.93 -7.37 -6.91
C GLY A 79 -2.27 -7.53 -6.17
N GLU A 80 -2.29 -8.08 -4.96
CA GLU A 80 -3.51 -8.29 -4.18
C GLU A 80 -3.75 -7.11 -3.23
N PHE A 81 -4.99 -6.64 -3.17
CA PHE A 81 -5.40 -5.60 -2.22
C PHE A 81 -5.47 -6.16 -0.81
N VAL A 82 -4.70 -5.58 0.12
CA VAL A 82 -4.67 -5.99 1.53
C VAL A 82 -5.67 -5.21 2.36
N GLY A 83 -5.69 -3.88 2.22
CA GLY A 83 -6.59 -3.04 3.01
C GLY A 83 -6.15 -1.60 3.18
N GLY A 84 -6.95 -0.88 3.98
CA GLY A 84 -6.65 0.48 4.42
C GLY A 84 -5.82 0.54 5.71
N CYS A 85 -5.66 1.75 6.28
CA CYS A 85 -4.83 1.97 7.46
C CYS A 85 -5.20 1.10 8.68
N ASP A 86 -6.49 0.95 8.98
CA ASP A 86 -6.94 0.25 10.18
C ASP A 86 -6.70 -1.26 10.06
N ILE A 87 -7.02 -1.84 8.91
CA ILE A 87 -6.75 -3.25 8.60
C ILE A 87 -5.26 -3.55 8.68
N VAL A 88 -4.41 -2.71 8.05
CA VAL A 88 -2.95 -2.91 8.10
C VAL A 88 -2.41 -2.81 9.52
N MET A 89 -2.99 -1.95 10.36
CA MET A 89 -2.60 -1.84 11.76
C MET A 89 -3.01 -3.06 12.57
N GLU A 90 -4.23 -3.57 12.38
CA GLU A 90 -4.72 -4.78 13.03
C GLU A 90 -3.87 -5.99 12.64
N MET A 91 -3.62 -6.20 11.34
CA MET A 91 -2.75 -7.27 10.84
C MET A 91 -1.32 -7.16 11.39
N PHE A 92 -0.80 -5.95 11.56
CA PHE A 92 0.51 -5.76 12.17
C PHE A 92 0.52 -6.13 13.67
N GLN A 93 -0.53 -5.76 14.40
CA GLN A 93 -0.66 -6.08 15.83
C GLN A 93 -0.88 -7.58 16.08
N SER A 94 -1.60 -8.26 15.19
CA SER A 94 -1.84 -9.70 15.26
C SER A 94 -0.66 -10.54 14.75
N GLY A 95 0.30 -9.93 14.04
CA GLY A 95 1.41 -10.61 13.37
C GLY A 95 1.03 -11.18 11.98
N GLU A 96 -0.23 -11.07 11.57
CA GLU A 96 -0.73 -11.55 10.28
C GLU A 96 -0.07 -10.84 9.09
N LEU A 97 0.31 -9.57 9.23
CA LEU A 97 1.01 -8.84 8.18
C LEU A 97 2.37 -9.48 7.86
N GLN A 98 3.12 -9.87 8.89
CA GLN A 98 4.42 -10.51 8.75
C GLN A 98 4.27 -11.90 8.13
N THR A 99 3.28 -12.69 8.59
CA THR A 99 2.95 -13.99 8.01
C THR A 99 2.58 -13.86 6.53
N LEU A 100 1.72 -12.90 6.17
CA LEU A 100 1.36 -12.64 4.78
C LEU A 100 2.60 -12.33 3.92
N LEU A 101 3.50 -11.47 4.40
CA LEU A 101 4.72 -11.13 3.67
C LEU A 101 5.65 -12.34 3.51
N GLN A 102 5.78 -13.17 4.55
CA GLN A 102 6.58 -14.40 4.51
C GLN A 102 5.99 -15.42 3.52
N ASP A 103 4.68 -15.67 3.56
CA ASP A 103 3.98 -16.59 2.66
C ASP A 103 4.11 -16.16 1.19
N LYS A 104 4.11 -14.85 0.96
CA LYS A 104 4.33 -14.23 -0.36
C LYS A 104 5.82 -14.10 -0.74
N ASN A 105 6.73 -14.68 0.06
CA ASN A 105 8.19 -14.67 -0.11
C ASN A 105 8.78 -13.25 -0.26
N ILE A 106 8.19 -12.28 0.44
CA ILE A 106 8.67 -10.90 0.46
C ILE A 106 9.78 -10.76 1.51
N SER A 107 10.93 -10.24 1.09
CA SER A 107 12.04 -9.96 2.00
C SER A 107 11.64 -8.90 3.03
N THR A 108 11.70 -9.25 4.32
CA THR A 108 11.50 -8.33 5.44
C THR A 108 12.80 -8.18 6.24
N GLY A 109 12.95 -7.06 6.94
CA GLY A 109 14.15 -6.76 7.72
C GLY A 109 14.20 -7.45 9.09
N GLN A 110 13.18 -8.22 9.45
CA GLN A 110 13.20 -9.04 10.66
C GLN A 110 13.94 -10.34 10.37
N ALA A 111 15.24 -10.33 10.69
CA ALA A 111 16.00 -11.55 10.92
C ALA A 111 15.33 -12.34 12.05
N ALA A 112 15.26 -13.66 11.85
CA ALA A 112 14.84 -14.66 12.84
C ALA A 112 15.53 -14.49 14.20
#